data_AF-A0AA43HXK5-F1
#
_entry.id   AF-A0AA43HXK5-F1
#
_cell.length_a   1.000
_cell.length_b   1.000
_cell.length_c   1.000
_cell.angle_alpha   90.00
_cell.angle_beta   90.00
_cell.angle_gamma   90.00
#
_symmetry.space_group_name_H-M   'P 1'
#
loop_
_entity.id
_entity.type
_entity.pdbx_description
1 polymer ?
#
loop_
_entity_poly.entity_id
_entity_poly.type
_entity_poly.pdbx_seq_one_letter_code
_entity_poly.pdbx_strand_id
1 'polypeptide(L)'
;MINNILSIFRQQAREHKTIKAFYYNRNYELGNGKENHPLLWLEDPVYGRNQDNVFVNSVSFSVLFLPSTEESVSHLQNLGFSIGLNIIERIKKDTACGISIRPDWTYTTLRDYYDNNACGCRFSINFSQVNMQNLCLIDEQFDTEKEFVSDLSGLLSDNTEIFDHKLPDFDIKTRKQ
;
A
#
# COMPACT_ATOMS: atom_id res chain seq x y z
N MET A 1 6.59 0.78 -8.17
CA MET A 1 6.69 0.26 -6.79
C MET A 1 5.33 -0.06 -6.21
N ILE A 2 4.49 0.95 -5.94
CA ILE A 2 3.16 0.78 -5.33
C ILE A 2 2.31 -0.24 -6.10
N ASN A 3 2.23 -0.13 -7.43
CA ASN A 3 1.51 -1.10 -8.27
C ASN A 3 1.94 -2.56 -8.09
N ASN A 4 3.22 -2.81 -7.79
CA ASN A 4 3.72 -4.18 -7.54
C ASN A 4 3.18 -4.70 -6.20
N ILE A 5 3.22 -3.87 -5.15
CA ILE A 5 2.64 -4.20 -3.85
C ILE A 5 1.14 -4.50 -4.02
N LEU A 6 0.41 -3.63 -4.72
CA LEU A 6 -1.01 -3.85 -5.02
C LEU A 6 -1.25 -5.16 -5.77
N SER A 7 -0.43 -5.48 -6.79
CA SER A 7 -0.59 -6.73 -7.53
C SER A 7 -0.34 -7.96 -6.67
N ILE A 8 0.64 -7.92 -5.77
CA ILE A 8 0.96 -9.04 -4.87
C ILE A 8 -0.23 -9.31 -3.95
N PHE A 9 -0.73 -8.30 -3.24
CA PHE A 9 -1.88 -8.47 -2.34
C PHE A 9 -3.16 -8.83 -3.08
N ARG A 10 -3.41 -8.22 -4.24
CA ARG A 10 -4.55 -8.59 -5.10
C ARG A 10 -4.48 -10.04 -5.54
N GLN A 11 -3.30 -10.53 -5.90
CA GLN A 11 -3.10 -11.94 -6.26
C GLN A 11 -3.40 -12.85 -5.07
N GLN A 12 -2.90 -12.52 -3.88
CA GLN A 12 -3.20 -13.31 -2.68
C GLN A 12 -4.70 -13.35 -2.39
N ALA A 13 -5.39 -12.22 -2.46
CA ALA A 13 -6.85 -12.17 -2.30
C ALA A 13 -7.58 -13.02 -3.33
N ARG A 14 -7.21 -12.90 -4.61
CA ARG A 14 -7.84 -13.63 -5.73
C ARG A 14 -7.69 -15.15 -5.61
N GLU A 15 -6.56 -15.62 -5.09
CA GLU A 15 -6.22 -17.04 -5.02
C GLU A 15 -6.58 -17.69 -3.68
N HIS A 16 -6.88 -16.88 -2.66
CA HIS A 16 -7.28 -17.40 -1.35
C HIS A 16 -8.72 -17.92 -1.39
N LYS A 17 -8.93 -19.17 -0.98
CA LYS A 17 -10.21 -19.89 -1.10
C LYS A 17 -11.41 -19.20 -0.43
N THR A 18 -11.17 -18.43 0.63
CA THR A 18 -12.22 -17.77 1.44
C THR A 18 -12.50 -16.33 1.02
N ILE A 19 -11.53 -15.63 0.43
CA ILE A 19 -11.65 -14.19 0.14
C ILE A 19 -12.48 -14.01 -1.12
N LYS A 20 -13.42 -13.07 -1.09
CA LYS A 20 -14.32 -12.75 -2.21
C LYS A 20 -14.06 -11.39 -2.84
N ALA A 21 -13.45 -10.47 -2.11
CA ALA A 21 -13.17 -9.13 -2.59
C ALA A 21 -11.82 -8.62 -2.11
N PHE A 22 -11.22 -7.75 -2.93
CA PHE A 22 -9.99 -7.03 -2.64
C PHE A 22 -10.23 -5.54 -2.81
N TYR A 23 -9.85 -4.76 -1.81
CA TYR A 23 -9.91 -3.30 -1.84
C TYR A 23 -8.54 -2.72 -1.52
N TYR A 24 -8.17 -1.64 -2.20
CA TYR A 24 -7.04 -0.79 -1.81
C TYR A 24 -7.56 0.63 -1.71
N ASN A 25 -7.70 1.13 -0.48
CA ASN A 25 -8.30 2.44 -0.25
C ASN A 25 -8.00 2.96 1.17
N ARG A 26 -8.35 4.22 1.38
CA ARG A 26 -8.21 4.90 2.67
C ARG A 26 -9.19 4.30 3.69
N ASN A 27 -8.73 4.18 4.93
CA ASN A 27 -9.48 3.52 6.00
C ASN A 27 -10.87 4.11 6.25
N TYR A 28 -11.07 5.42 6.08
CA TYR A 28 -12.39 6.03 6.31
C TYR A 28 -13.44 5.66 5.25
N GLU A 29 -13.05 5.06 4.11
CA GLU A 29 -14.01 4.58 3.11
C GLU A 29 -14.53 3.16 3.40
N LEU A 30 -13.95 2.52 4.42
CA LEU A 30 -14.34 1.21 4.91
C LEU A 30 -15.66 1.35 5.70
N GLY A 31 -16.58 0.41 5.50
CA GLY A 31 -17.89 0.40 6.15
C GLY A 31 -18.98 1.15 5.40
N ASN A 32 -18.74 1.56 4.15
CA ASN A 32 -19.77 2.24 3.33
C ASN A 32 -20.98 1.36 2.93
N GLY A 33 -21.02 0.11 3.40
CA GLY A 33 -22.12 -0.83 3.22
C GLY A 33 -22.19 -1.49 1.85
N LYS A 34 -21.27 -1.17 0.93
CA LYS A 34 -21.22 -1.75 -0.43
C LYS A 34 -20.13 -2.81 -0.58
N GLU A 35 -19.53 -3.23 0.52
CA GLU A 35 -18.42 -4.19 0.48
C GLU A 35 -18.90 -5.64 0.46
N ASN A 36 -18.28 -6.44 -0.40
CA ASN A 36 -18.57 -7.86 -0.46
C ASN A 36 -17.65 -8.62 0.51
N HIS A 37 -18.22 -9.19 1.57
CA HIS A 37 -17.49 -10.01 2.54
C HIS A 37 -17.49 -11.51 2.18
N PRO A 38 -16.46 -12.29 2.55
CA PRO A 38 -15.22 -11.86 3.23
C PRO A 38 -14.27 -11.10 2.30
N LEU A 39 -13.64 -10.05 2.81
CA LEU A 39 -12.76 -9.19 2.01
C LEU A 39 -11.34 -9.10 2.59
N LEU A 40 -10.39 -8.83 1.70
CA LEU A 40 -9.06 -8.36 2.04
C LEU A 40 -9.00 -6.85 1.73
N TRP A 41 -8.81 -6.04 2.77
CA TRP A 41 -8.64 -4.59 2.64
C TRP A 41 -7.17 -4.24 2.81
N LEU A 42 -6.52 -3.70 1.79
CA LEU A 42 -5.19 -3.12 1.88
C LEU A 42 -5.33 -1.61 2.11
N GLU A 43 -4.68 -1.10 3.15
CA GLU A 43 -4.84 0.29 3.57
C GLU A 43 -3.95 1.23 2.74
N ASP A 44 -4.52 2.36 2.33
CA ASP A 44 -3.82 3.53 1.81
C ASP A 44 -3.64 4.56 2.95
N PRO A 45 -2.42 5.10 3.20
CA PRO A 45 -1.21 5.00 2.37
C PRO A 45 -0.32 3.78 2.65
N VAL A 46 0.38 3.34 1.59
CA VAL A 46 1.61 2.54 1.73
C VAL A 46 2.72 3.47 2.21
N TYR A 47 3.32 3.17 3.36
CA TYR A 47 4.42 3.96 3.92
C TYR A 47 5.77 3.36 3.52
N GLY A 48 6.76 4.20 3.23
CA GLY A 48 8.11 3.76 2.86
C GLY A 48 9.17 4.53 3.64
N ARG A 49 10.26 3.86 3.99
CA ARG A 49 11.43 4.46 4.63
C ARG A 49 12.73 3.84 4.10
N ASN A 50 13.80 4.61 4.10
CA ASN A 50 15.15 4.06 3.99
C ASN A 50 15.61 3.66 5.39
N GLN A 51 15.96 2.39 5.58
CA GLN A 51 16.53 1.89 6.82
C GLN A 51 17.71 1.00 6.48
N ASP A 52 18.89 1.36 7.00
CA ASP A 52 20.15 0.61 6.78
C ASP A 52 20.49 0.41 5.29
N ASN A 53 20.26 1.44 4.47
CA ASN A 53 20.43 1.43 3.00
C ASN A 53 19.49 0.45 2.26
N VAL A 54 18.40 0.04 2.90
CA VAL A 54 17.36 -0.80 2.31
C VAL A 54 16.03 -0.04 2.33
N PHE A 55 15.32 -0.05 1.20
CA PHE A 55 13.95 0.44 1.15
C PHE A 55 13.03 -0.53 1.88
N VAL A 56 12.46 -0.05 2.99
CA VAL A 56 11.48 -0.78 3.80
C VAL A 56 10.13 -0.12 3.61
N ASN A 57 9.15 -0.91 3.18
CA ASN A 57 7.77 -0.48 3.10
C ASN A 57 6.98 -1.06 4.26
N SER A 58 6.03 -0.29 4.76
CA SER A 58 5.07 -0.66 5.78
C SER A 58 3.68 -0.61 5.16
N VAL A 59 2.95 -1.72 5.25
CA VAL A 59 1.54 -1.78 4.84
C VAL A 59 0.71 -2.37 5.95
N SER A 60 -0.55 -1.96 5.99
CA SER A 60 -1.54 -2.60 6.82
C SER A 60 -2.61 -3.22 5.95
N PHE A 61 -3.09 -4.39 6.34
CA PHE A 61 -4.22 -5.02 5.66
C PHE A 61 -5.14 -5.69 6.67
N SER A 62 -6.43 -5.73 6.36
CA SER A 62 -7.45 -6.34 7.19
C SER A 62 -8.16 -7.46 6.45
N VAL A 63 -8.40 -8.58 7.14
CA VAL A 63 -9.30 -9.64 6.69
C VAL A 63 -10.59 -9.50 7.46
N LEU A 64 -11.68 -9.15 6.76
CA LEU A 64 -12.93 -8.75 7.39
C LEU A 64 -14.12 -9.60 6.96
N PHE A 65 -14.99 -9.88 7.92
CA PHE A 65 -16.22 -10.64 7.80
C PHE A 65 -17.39 -9.85 8.37
N LEU A 66 -18.61 -10.22 7.99
CA LEU A 66 -19.83 -9.76 8.66
C LEU A 66 -20.27 -10.85 9.64
N PRO A 67 -20.28 -10.59 10.95
CA PRO A 67 -20.81 -11.53 11.93
C PRO A 67 -22.32 -11.64 11.81
N SER A 68 -22.86 -12.86 11.94
CA SER A 68 -24.30 -13.09 12.03
C SER A 68 -24.81 -13.02 13.47
N THR A 69 -23.92 -13.27 14.45
CA THR A 69 -24.20 -13.22 15.89
C THR A 69 -22.97 -12.70 16.66
N GLU A 70 -23.15 -12.19 17.87
CA GLU A 70 -22.02 -11.76 18.72
C GLU A 70 -21.05 -12.90 19.04
N GLU A 71 -21.57 -14.10 19.30
CA GLU A 71 -20.77 -15.28 19.60
C GLU A 71 -19.85 -15.67 18.43
N SER A 72 -20.25 -15.37 17.18
CA SER A 72 -19.47 -15.65 15.98
C SER A 72 -18.24 -14.75 15.82
N VAL A 73 -18.17 -13.61 16.52
CA VAL A 73 -17.09 -12.63 16.36
C VAL A 73 -15.73 -13.25 16.65
N SER A 74 -15.60 -13.95 17.78
CA SER A 74 -14.33 -14.60 18.16
C SER A 74 -13.86 -15.64 17.14
N HIS A 75 -14.81 -16.40 16.58
CA HIS A 75 -14.53 -17.38 15.53
C HIS A 75 -14.04 -16.70 14.24
N LEU A 76 -14.70 -15.63 13.81
CA LEU A 76 -14.34 -14.87 12.62
C LEU A 76 -13.02 -14.11 12.78
N GLN A 77 -12.70 -13.62 13.99
CA GLN A 77 -11.40 -13.04 14.33
C GLN A 77 -10.29 -14.09 14.18
N ASN A 78 -10.48 -15.30 14.72
CA ASN A 78 -9.54 -16.41 14.56
C ASN A 78 -9.36 -16.83 13.10
N LEU A 79 -10.45 -16.84 12.32
CA LEU A 79 -10.39 -17.11 10.89
C LEU A 79 -9.61 -16.01 10.16
N GLY A 80 -9.89 -14.74 10.46
CA GLY A 80 -9.17 -13.60 9.90
C GLY A 80 -7.68 -13.62 10.22
N PHE A 81 -7.32 -13.96 11.45
CA PHE A 81 -5.93 -14.16 11.86
C PHE A 81 -5.26 -15.28 11.06
N SER A 82 -5.91 -16.43 10.96
CA SER A 82 -5.38 -17.59 10.22
C SER A 82 -5.18 -17.29 8.73
N ILE A 83 -6.12 -16.57 8.11
CA ILE A 83 -6.02 -16.14 6.70
C ILE A 83 -4.88 -15.15 6.51
N GLY A 84 -4.76 -14.14 7.37
CA GLY A 84 -3.69 -13.15 7.27
C GLY A 84 -2.31 -13.79 7.42
N LEU A 85 -2.15 -14.75 8.34
CA LEU A 85 -0.93 -15.55 8.44
C LEU A 85 -0.64 -16.34 7.17
N ASN A 86 -1.63 -17.02 6.61
CA ASN A 86 -1.45 -17.75 5.35
C ASN A 86 -0.97 -16.85 4.21
N ILE A 87 -1.52 -15.64 4.11
CA ILE A 87 -1.12 -14.63 3.13
C ILE A 87 0.34 -14.21 3.34
N ILE A 88 0.71 -13.85 4.58
CA ILE A 88 2.07 -13.45 4.95
C ILE A 88 3.06 -14.58 4.62
N GLU A 89 2.77 -15.80 5.05
CA GLU A 89 3.66 -16.96 4.84
C GLU A 89 3.74 -17.37 3.37
N ARG A 90 2.68 -17.18 2.59
CA ARG A 90 2.71 -17.43 1.15
C ARG A 90 3.56 -16.41 0.41
N ILE A 91 3.47 -15.12 0.77
CA ILE A 91 4.34 -14.07 0.21
C ILE A 91 5.80 -14.37 0.54
N LYS A 92 6.12 -14.76 1.79
CA LYS A 92 7.49 -15.14 2.17
C LYS A 92 8.08 -16.28 1.32
N LYS A 93 7.24 -17.22 0.90
CA LYS A 93 7.64 -18.37 0.06
C LYS A 93 7.81 -18.01 -1.41
N ASP A 94 7.23 -16.90 -1.87
CA ASP A 94 7.32 -16.46 -3.25
C ASP A 94 8.59 -15.63 -3.47
N THR A 95 9.68 -16.29 -3.82
CA THR A 95 10.96 -15.62 -4.10
C THR A 95 10.92 -14.76 -5.36
N ALA A 96 9.94 -14.94 -6.25
CA ALA A 96 9.83 -14.20 -7.50
C ALA A 96 9.15 -12.83 -7.31
N CYS A 97 8.42 -12.61 -6.22
CA CYS A 97 7.69 -11.35 -5.99
C CYS A 97 8.61 -10.15 -5.67
N GLY A 98 9.89 -10.39 -5.37
CA GLY A 98 10.87 -9.34 -5.08
C GLY A 98 10.62 -8.61 -3.75
N ILE A 99 9.85 -9.21 -2.85
CA ILE A 99 9.56 -8.69 -1.51
C ILE A 99 10.07 -9.69 -0.47
N SER A 100 10.67 -9.18 0.61
CA SER A 100 11.02 -9.96 1.80
C SER A 100 10.32 -9.40 3.03
N ILE A 101 9.39 -10.18 3.60
CA ILE A 101 8.66 -9.78 4.81
C ILE A 101 9.59 -9.87 6.02
N ARG A 102 9.65 -8.78 6.79
CA ARG A 102 10.42 -8.72 8.03
C ARG A 102 9.70 -9.46 9.17
N PRO A 103 10.45 -10.03 10.14
CA PRO A 103 9.89 -10.78 11.25
C PRO A 103 9.35 -9.86 12.38
N ASP A 104 8.70 -8.76 12.03
CA ASP A 104 8.26 -7.70 12.95
C ASP A 104 6.79 -7.29 12.70
N TRP A 105 6.02 -8.15 12.03
CA TRP A 105 4.61 -7.91 11.80
C TRP A 105 3.82 -7.98 13.12
N THR A 106 2.73 -7.21 13.17
CA THR A 106 1.79 -7.17 14.31
C THR A 106 0.39 -7.46 13.82
N TYR A 107 -0.50 -7.82 14.74
CA TYR A 107 -1.91 -8.01 14.44
C TYR A 107 -2.81 -7.39 15.51
N THR A 108 -4.04 -7.07 15.14
CA THR A 108 -5.08 -6.52 16.02
C THR A 108 -6.41 -7.13 15.63
N THR A 109 -7.12 -7.72 16.59
CA THR A 109 -8.48 -8.22 16.37
C THR A 109 -9.44 -7.05 16.27
N LEU A 110 -10.42 -7.19 15.38
CA LEU A 110 -11.41 -6.15 15.09
C LEU A 110 -12.81 -6.67 15.41
N ARG A 111 -13.61 -5.83 16.04
CA ARG A 111 -15.02 -6.06 16.38
C ARG A 111 -15.76 -4.74 16.17
N ASP A 112 -17.01 -4.83 15.71
CA ASP A 112 -17.88 -3.68 15.45
C ASP A 112 -17.14 -2.61 14.64
N TYR A 113 -16.42 -3.09 13.61
CA TYR A 113 -15.48 -2.29 12.84
C TYR A 113 -16.22 -1.54 11.75
N TYR A 114 -16.28 -0.21 11.88
CA TYR A 114 -17.05 0.71 11.04
C TYR A 114 -18.56 0.41 11.00
N ASP A 115 -19.28 1.15 10.16
CA ASP A 115 -20.75 1.21 10.14
C ASP A 115 -21.43 -0.11 9.74
N ASN A 116 -20.70 -1.03 9.10
CA ASN A 116 -21.22 -2.35 8.72
C ASN A 116 -21.04 -3.42 9.80
N ASN A 117 -20.51 -3.06 10.98
CA ASN A 117 -20.21 -3.97 12.10
C ASN A 117 -19.28 -5.14 11.72
N ALA A 118 -18.36 -4.93 10.78
CA ALA A 118 -17.44 -5.99 10.38
C ALA A 118 -16.55 -6.43 11.56
N CYS A 119 -16.10 -7.68 11.50
CA CYS A 119 -15.12 -8.21 12.46
C CYS A 119 -14.05 -9.02 11.75
N GLY A 120 -12.89 -9.18 12.38
CA GLY A 120 -11.78 -9.92 11.77
C GLY A 120 -10.44 -9.59 12.38
N CYS A 121 -9.40 -9.51 11.56
CA CYS A 121 -8.05 -9.25 12.01
C CYS A 121 -7.31 -8.32 11.06
N ARG A 122 -6.67 -7.30 11.62
CA ARG A 122 -5.79 -6.35 10.93
C ARG A 122 -4.34 -6.71 11.19
N PHE A 123 -3.54 -6.74 10.15
CA PHE A 123 -2.11 -6.96 10.20
C PHE A 123 -1.39 -5.67 9.81
N SER A 124 -0.27 -5.39 10.47
CA SER A 124 0.69 -4.37 10.02
C SER A 124 2.01 -5.08 9.76
N ILE A 125 2.51 -4.98 8.53
CA ILE A 125 3.73 -5.70 8.11
C ILE A 125 4.76 -4.72 7.58
N ASN A 126 6.03 -4.98 7.86
CA ASN A 126 7.15 -4.35 7.19
C ASN A 126 7.78 -5.33 6.21
N PHE A 127 8.22 -4.84 5.07
CA PHE A 127 8.96 -5.65 4.11
C PHE A 127 10.00 -4.82 3.37
N SER A 128 11.12 -5.46 3.02
CA SER A 128 12.08 -4.89 2.08
C SER A 128 11.70 -5.27 0.66
N GLN A 129 12.04 -4.39 -0.28
CA GLN A 129 11.83 -4.61 -1.71
C GLN A 129 13.15 -4.41 -2.44
N VAL A 130 13.44 -5.24 -3.45
CA VAL A 130 14.59 -5.01 -4.34
C VAL A 130 14.49 -3.63 -4.99
N ASN A 131 15.63 -2.95 -5.12
CA ASN A 131 15.69 -1.56 -5.56
C ASN A 131 15.00 -1.38 -6.92
N MET A 132 13.94 -0.58 -6.96
CA MET A 132 13.03 -0.49 -8.11
C MET A 132 13.32 0.69 -9.04
N GLN A 133 14.13 1.64 -8.61
CA GLN A 133 14.60 2.71 -9.47
C GLN A 133 15.88 2.26 -10.17
N ASN A 134 15.95 2.55 -11.46
CA ASN A 134 17.19 2.45 -12.20
C ASN A 134 18.07 3.64 -11.82
N LEU A 135 18.89 3.47 -10.78
CA LEU A 135 19.81 4.51 -10.31
C LEU A 135 20.82 4.92 -11.40
N CYS A 136 21.01 4.11 -12.46
CA CYS A 136 21.85 4.48 -13.60
C CYS A 136 21.24 5.56 -14.49
N LEU A 137 19.97 5.93 -14.29
CA LEU A 137 19.29 7.01 -15.02
C LEU A 137 19.25 8.31 -14.23
N ILE A 138 19.91 8.39 -13.06
CA ILE A 138 19.89 9.59 -12.20
C ILE A 138 20.22 10.83 -13.01
N ASP A 139 21.33 10.84 -13.75
CA ASP A 139 21.74 12.01 -14.53
C ASP A 139 20.72 12.39 -15.63
N GLU A 140 19.92 11.44 -16.11
CA GLU A 140 18.85 11.71 -17.08
C GLU A 140 17.57 12.29 -16.42
N GLN A 141 17.47 12.26 -15.09
CA GLN A 141 16.36 12.85 -14.32
C GLN A 141 16.59 14.32 -13.96
N PHE A 142 17.83 14.80 -14.06
CA PHE A 142 18.22 16.16 -13.69
C PHE A 142 18.66 16.94 -14.92
N ASP A 143 18.05 18.10 -15.12
CA ASP A 143 18.46 19.07 -16.13
C ASP A 143 19.27 20.15 -15.44
N THR A 144 20.59 20.18 -15.69
CA THR A 144 21.51 21.12 -15.03
C THR A 144 21.31 22.57 -15.47
N GLU A 145 20.68 22.76 -16.63
CA GLU A 145 20.45 24.09 -17.21
C GLU A 145 19.06 24.63 -16.87
N LYS A 146 18.28 23.89 -16.08
CA LYS A 146 16.91 24.25 -15.73
C LYS A 146 16.89 25.23 -14.55
N GLU A 147 16.55 26.48 -14.83
CA GLU A 147 16.41 27.54 -13.83
C GLU A 147 14.94 27.93 -13.59
N PHE A 148 14.60 28.30 -12.34
CA PHE A 148 13.32 28.92 -12.04
C PHE A 148 13.35 30.39 -12.47
N VAL A 149 12.21 30.93 -12.95
CA VAL A 149 12.10 32.34 -13.30
C VAL A 149 11.69 33.12 -12.05
N SER A 150 12.46 34.16 -11.70
CA SER A 150 12.09 35.11 -10.67
C SER A 150 11.10 36.13 -11.25
N ASP A 151 9.93 36.20 -10.63
CA ASP A 151 8.90 37.24 -10.81
C ASP A 151 8.17 37.28 -12.16
N LEU A 152 7.09 36.49 -12.23
CA LEU A 152 6.00 36.74 -13.17
C LEU A 152 4.94 37.60 -12.46
N SER A 153 5.07 38.92 -12.64
CA SER A 153 3.97 39.89 -12.55
C SER A 153 3.34 40.16 -11.18
N GLY A 154 4.12 40.18 -10.08
CA GLY A 154 3.63 40.72 -8.79
C GLY A 154 2.43 39.99 -8.15
N LEU A 155 2.09 38.81 -8.68
CA LEU A 155 1.00 37.93 -8.23
C LEU A 155 1.48 36.83 -7.26
N LEU A 156 2.81 36.70 -7.11
CA LEU A 156 3.48 35.71 -6.27
C LEU A 156 4.17 36.44 -5.11
N SER A 157 4.09 35.89 -3.91
CA SER A 157 4.82 36.43 -2.75
C SER A 157 6.33 36.39 -2.99
N ASP A 158 7.08 37.33 -2.40
CA ASP A 158 8.53 37.56 -2.56
C ASP A 158 9.46 36.32 -2.42
N ASN A 159 8.94 35.16 -2.01
CA ASN A 159 9.67 33.89 -1.86
C ASN A 159 9.11 32.76 -2.75
N THR A 160 8.50 33.06 -3.89
CA THR A 160 7.92 32.03 -4.77
C THR A 160 8.54 32.09 -6.15
N GLU A 161 9.24 31.01 -6.49
CA GLU A 161 9.88 30.79 -7.79
C GLU A 161 9.06 29.75 -8.57
N ILE A 162 8.73 30.05 -9.82
CA ILE A 162 7.98 29.14 -10.70
C ILE A 162 8.65 29.04 -12.07
N PHE A 163 8.39 27.95 -12.80
CA PHE A 163 8.78 27.86 -14.19
C PHE A 163 7.84 28.70 -15.06
N ASP A 164 8.42 29.58 -15.88
CA ASP A 164 7.63 30.34 -16.86
C ASP A 164 7.19 29.42 -18.02
N HIS A 165 5.89 29.44 -18.33
CA HIS A 165 5.25 28.87 -19.51
C HIS A 165 5.65 27.44 -19.97
N LYS A 166 6.31 26.64 -19.12
CA LYS A 166 6.70 25.26 -19.43
C LYS A 166 6.00 24.33 -18.45
N LEU A 167 5.04 23.55 -18.96
CA LEU A 167 4.44 22.46 -18.20
C LEU A 167 5.56 21.48 -17.78
N PRO A 168 5.45 20.84 -16.61
CA PRO A 168 6.36 19.77 -16.25
C PRO A 168 6.36 18.71 -17.36
N ASP A 169 7.56 18.31 -17.80
CA ASP A 169 7.68 17.14 -18.67
C ASP A 169 7.53 15.88 -17.82
N PHE A 170 6.55 15.06 -18.17
CA PHE A 170 6.22 13.83 -17.46
C PHE A 170 6.82 12.58 -18.13
N ASP A 171 7.58 12.73 -19.23
CA ASP A 171 8.28 11.61 -19.88
C ASP A 171 9.53 11.18 -19.08
N ILE A 172 9.28 10.72 -17.86
CA ILE A 172 10.29 10.27 -16.92
C ILE A 172 10.75 8.88 -17.34
N LYS A 173 12.01 8.78 -17.79
CA LYS A 173 12.63 7.50 -18.13
C LYS A 173 12.79 6.64 -16.88
N THR A 174 12.07 5.52 -16.85
CA THR A 174 12.11 4.59 -15.70
C THR A 174 12.92 3.31 -15.98
N ARG A 175 13.29 3.04 -17.25
CA ARG A 175 14.13 1.91 -17.71
C ARG A 175 14.88 2.31 -19.00
N LYS A 176 16.06 1.72 -19.25
CA LYS A 176 16.72 1.81 -20.57
C LYS A 176 15.90 0.98 -21.57
N GLN A 177 15.45 1.61 -22.67
CA GLN A 177 14.91 0.91 -23.84
C GLN A 177 16.03 0.17 -24.57
#